data_AF-A0A084A6S1-F1
#
_entry.id   AF-A0A084A6S1-F1
#
_cell.length_a   1.000
_cell.length_b   1.000
_cell.length_c   1.000
_cell.angle_alpha   90.00
_cell.angle_beta   90.00
_cell.angle_gamma   90.00
#
_symmetry.space_group_name_H-M   'P 1'
#
loop_
_entity.id
_entity.type
_entity.pdbx_description
1 polymer ?
#
loop_
_entity_poly.entity_id
_entity_poly.type
_entity_poly.pdbx_seq_one_letter_code
_entity_poly.pdbx_strand_id
1 'polypeptide(L)' 'MGAEIKGGLNIAIKVPAHQYPQTLDFYRNVIGLKEITNKLPAIGFELGPNRLWIDEAPSLSQAEVWLERNARAILLL' A
#
# COMPACT_ATOMS: atom_id res chain seq x y z
N MET A 1 8.80 23.43 -18.93
CA MET A 1 9.27 22.68 -17.74
C MET A 1 8.20 21.67 -17.38
N GLY A 2 8.53 20.37 -17.36
CA GLY A 2 7.58 19.31 -17.01
C GLY A 2 7.37 19.22 -15.50
N ALA A 3 6.19 18.73 -15.07
CA ALA A 3 5.91 18.50 -13.67
C ALA A 3 6.85 17.43 -13.09
N GLU A 4 7.43 17.70 -11.91
CA GLU A 4 8.22 16.71 -11.17
C GLU A 4 7.25 15.78 -10.41
N ILE A 5 7.36 14.46 -10.67
CA ILE A 5 6.60 13.42 -9.97
C ILE A 5 7.51 12.79 -8.92
N LYS A 6 7.05 12.72 -7.66
CA LYS A 6 7.74 12.04 -6.56
C LYS A 6 6.89 10.90 -5.99
N GLY A 7 7.54 9.92 -5.37
CA GLY A 7 6.84 8.89 -4.60
C GLY A 7 6.15 9.48 -3.37
N GLY A 8 5.02 8.89 -2.99
CA GLY A 8 4.32 9.17 -1.75
C GLY A 8 4.75 8.26 -0.60
N LEU A 9 4.06 8.40 0.53
CA LEU A 9 4.32 7.63 1.75
C LEU A 9 3.75 6.20 1.64
N ASN A 10 2.64 6.05 0.92
CA ASN A 10 1.83 4.85 0.93
C ASN A 10 2.13 3.94 -0.28
N ILE A 11 2.25 2.66 0.01
CA ILE A 11 2.24 1.56 -0.94
C ILE A 11 1.02 0.72 -0.60
N ALA A 12 0.20 0.38 -1.58
CA ALA A 12 -0.94 -0.51 -1.38
C ALA A 12 -0.80 -1.77 -2.22
N ILE A 13 -1.24 -2.90 -1.66
CA ILE A 13 -1.38 -4.16 -2.38
C ILE A 13 -2.86 -4.52 -2.35
N LYS A 14 -3.46 -4.66 -3.54
CA LYS A 14 -4.79 -5.23 -3.72
C LYS A 14 -4.61 -6.74 -3.88
N VAL A 15 -5.18 -7.53 -2.98
CA VAL A 15 -4.95 -8.97 -2.91
C VAL A 15 -6.25 -9.72 -3.17
N PRO A 16 -6.27 -10.71 -4.07
CA PRO A 16 -7.47 -11.51 -4.31
C PRO A 16 -7.82 -12.33 -3.07
N ALA A 17 -9.12 -12.57 -2.85
CA ALA A 17 -9.65 -13.18 -1.62
C ALA A 17 -8.96 -14.50 -1.24
N HIS A 18 -8.62 -15.34 -2.23
CA HIS A 18 -7.97 -16.64 -2.02
C HIS A 18 -6.51 -16.54 -1.53
N GLN A 19 -5.88 -15.37 -1.61
CA GLN A 19 -4.51 -15.11 -1.12
C GLN A 19 -4.49 -14.21 0.13
N TYR A 20 -5.55 -13.46 0.38
CA TYR A 20 -5.57 -12.41 1.40
C TYR A 20 -5.13 -12.87 2.81
N PRO A 21 -5.65 -13.98 3.37
CA PRO A 21 -5.21 -14.44 4.69
C PRO A 21 -3.72 -14.80 4.75
N GLN A 22 -3.21 -15.45 3.70
CA GLN A 22 -1.81 -15.87 3.61
C GLN A 22 -0.87 -14.67 3.43
N THR A 23 -1.30 -13.65 2.69
CA THR A 23 -0.53 -12.41 2.54
C THR A 23 -0.43 -11.66 3.87
N LEU A 24 -1.52 -11.58 4.64
CA LEU A 24 -1.48 -10.96 5.98
C LEU A 24 -0.56 -11.72 6.93
N ASP A 25 -0.66 -13.05 6.96
CA ASP A 25 0.19 -13.91 7.79
C ASP A 25 1.67 -13.74 7.45
N PHE A 26 2.00 -13.66 6.15
CA PHE A 26 3.37 -13.41 5.71
C PHE A 26 3.94 -12.11 6.29
N TYR A 27 3.26 -10.97 6.13
CA TYR A 27 3.79 -9.70 6.64
C TYR A 27 3.77 -9.63 8.18
N ARG A 28 2.78 -10.26 8.82
CA ARG A 28 2.63 -10.25 10.27
C ARG A 28 3.62 -11.17 10.98
N ASN A 29 3.75 -12.41 10.51
CA ASN A 29 4.41 -13.48 11.25
C ASN A 29 5.72 -13.95 10.61
N VAL A 30 5.84 -13.91 9.28
CA VAL A 30 7.09 -14.28 8.60
C VAL A 30 8.06 -13.11 8.57
N ILE A 31 7.59 -11.93 8.18
CA ILE A 31 8.41 -10.70 8.15
C ILE A 31 8.41 -10.00 9.51
N GLY A 32 7.33 -10.11 10.30
CA GLY A 32 7.27 -9.51 11.63
C GLY A 32 7.08 -8.00 11.63
N LEU A 33 6.39 -7.44 10.62
CA LEU A 33 6.18 -6.00 10.54
C LEU A 33 5.17 -5.53 11.59
N LYS A 34 5.39 -4.33 12.13
CA LYS A 34 4.46 -3.69 13.07
C LYS A 34 3.19 -3.28 12.34
N GLU A 35 2.07 -3.87 12.75
CA GLU A 35 0.75 -3.61 12.18
C GLU A 35 0.21 -2.21 12.56
N ILE A 36 -0.48 -1.58 11.62
CA ILE A 36 -1.19 -0.30 11.76
C ILE A 36 -2.69 -0.60 11.69
N THR A 37 -3.37 -0.54 12.84
CA THR A 37 -4.77 -0.99 12.98
C THR A 37 -5.81 0.14 12.95
N ASN A 38 -5.39 1.38 12.73
CA ASN A 38 -6.26 2.56 12.83
C ASN A 38 -7.04 2.89 11.54
N LYS A 39 -7.03 2.03 10.51
CA LYS A 39 -7.62 2.34 9.19
C LYS A 39 -8.29 1.12 8.52
N LEU A 40 -9.34 0.59 9.15
CA LEU A 40 -10.19 -0.44 8.53
C LEU A 40 -10.88 0.07 7.24
N PRO A 41 -11.15 -0.79 6.24
CA PRO A 41 -10.94 -2.25 6.23
C PRO A 41 -9.51 -2.68 5.87
N ALA A 42 -8.64 -1.75 5.48
CA ALA A 42 -7.25 -2.03 5.14
C ALA A 42 -6.45 -2.44 6.39
N ILE A 43 -5.56 -3.41 6.24
CA ILE A 43 -4.55 -3.70 7.28
C ILE A 43 -3.23 -3.08 6.84
N GLY A 44 -2.69 -2.18 7.66
CA GLY A 44 -1.43 -1.50 7.38
C GLY A 44 -0.25 -2.15 8.09
N PHE A 45 0.96 -1.93 7.57
CA PHE A 45 2.22 -2.31 8.20
C PHE A 45 3.24 -1.17 8.05
N GLU A 46 4.07 -0.97 9.08
CA GLU A 46 5.23 -0.09 9.00
C GLU A 46 6.32 -0.76 8.15
N LEU A 47 6.69 -0.15 7.03
CA LEU A 47 7.72 -0.64 6.09
C LEU A 47 8.81 0.44 5.92
N GLY A 48 9.70 0.53 6.92
CA GLY A 48 10.74 1.56 6.96
C GLY A 48 10.12 2.97 6.87
N PRO A 49 10.49 3.80 5.88
CA PRO A 49 9.91 5.13 5.73
C PRO A 49 8.50 5.11 5.13
N ASN A 50 8.02 3.98 4.62
CA ASN A 50 6.74 3.84 3.95
C ASN A 50 5.70 3.14 4.81
N ARG A 51 4.43 3.26 4.40
CA ARG A 51 3.32 2.45 4.92
C ARG A 51 2.86 1.48 3.85
N LEU A 52 2.85 0.19 4.17
CA LEU A 52 2.32 -0.85 3.31
C LEU A 52 0.88 -1.14 3.72
N TRP A 53 -0.07 -1.04 2.79
CA TRP A 53 -1.48 -1.33 3.02
C TRP A 53 -1.87 -2.58 2.25
N ILE A 54 -2.49 -3.55 2.93
CA ILE A 54 -3.02 -4.76 2.32
C ILE A 54 -4.54 -4.66 2.35
N ASP A 55 -5.14 -4.68 1.16
CA ASP A 55 -6.59 -4.59 0.95
C ASP A 55 -7.09 -5.83 0.21
N GLU A 56 -8.16 -6.44 0.71
CA GLU A 56 -8.85 -7.50 -0.01
C GLU A 56 -9.56 -6.93 -1.25
N ALA A 57 -9.37 -7.58 -2.39
CA ALA A 57 -9.95 -7.20 -3.67
C ALA A 57 -10.53 -8.45 -4.36
N PRO A 58 -11.78 -8.85 -4.03
CA PRO A 58 -12.37 -10.12 -4.47
C PRO A 58 -12.52 -10.27 -5.99
N SER A 59 -12.55 -9.16 -6.74
CA SER A 59 -12.70 -9.16 -8.19
C SER A 59 -11.38 -9.41 -8.96
N LEU A 60 -10.24 -9.41 -8.28
CA LEU A 60 -8.94 -9.64 -8.92
C LEU A 60 -8.60 -11.13 -8.96
N SER A 61 -7.84 -11.55 -9.98
CA SER A 61 -7.27 -12.90 -10.08
C SER A 61 -5.80 -12.96 -9.67
N GLN A 62 -5.14 -11.80 -9.57
CA GLN A 62 -3.73 -11.62 -9.21
C GLN A 62 -3.59 -10.40 -8.32
N ALA A 63 -2.55 -10.38 -7.49
CA ALA A 63 -2.26 -9.22 -6.65
C ALA A 63 -1.72 -8.06 -7.48
N GLU A 64 -2.10 -6.83 -7.12
CA GLU A 64 -1.61 -5.62 -7.75
C GLU A 64 -0.94 -4.70 -6.73
N VAL A 65 0.18 -4.08 -7.12
CA VAL A 65 0.90 -3.10 -6.31
C VAL A 65 0.61 -1.69 -6.83
N TRP A 66 0.19 -0.82 -5.92
CA TRP A 66 -0.15 0.57 -6.17
C TRP A 66 0.81 1.47 -5.40
N LEU A 67 1.39 2.44 -6.11
CA LEU A 67 2.34 3.41 -5.55
C LEU A 67 1.69 4.78 -5.49
N GLU A 68 1.68 5.37 -4.30
CA GLU A 68 1.28 6.77 -4.17
C GLU A 68 2.25 7.66 -4.94
N ARG A 69 1.71 8.66 -5.64
CA ARG A 69 2.50 9.66 -6.35
C ARG A 69 2.08 11.05 -5.90
N ASN A 70 3.06 11.91 -5.70
CA ASN A 70 2.90 13.32 -5.44
C ASN A 70 3.35 14.12 -6.66
N ALA A 71 2.55 15.08 -7.08
CA ALA A 71 2.92 16.05 -8.10
C ALA A 71 2.90 17.45 -7.48
N ARG A 72 3.98 18.23 -7.67
CA ARG A 72 3.98 19.67 -7.37
C ARG A 72 3.51 20.41 -8.62
N ALA A 73 2.33 21.02 -8.56
CA ALA A 73 1.95 22.04 -9.51
C ALA A 73 2.69 23.34 -9.17
N ILE A 74 3.46 23.89 -10.13
CA ILE A 74 3.97 25.26 -10.02
C ILE A 74 2.79 26.16 -10.33
N LEU A 75 2.25 26.84 -9.32
CA LEU A 75 1.32 27.93 -9.53
C LEU A 75 2.14 29.10 -10.09
N LEU A 76 2.02 29.39 -11.39
CA LEU A 76 2.49 30.65 -11.96
C LEU A 76 1.47 31.72 -11.53
N LEU A 77 1.84 32.49 -10.50
CA LEU A 77 1.23 33.79 -10.21
C LEU A 77 1.91 34.86 -11.09
#